data_AF-A0A2N1CBS4-F1
#
_entry.id   AF-A0A2N1CBS4-F1
#
_cell.length_a   1.000
_cell.length_b   1.000
_cell.length_c   1.000
_cell.angle_alpha   90.00
_cell.angle_beta   90.00
_cell.angle_gamma   90.00
#
_symmetry.space_group_name_H-M   'P 1'
#
loop_
_entity.id
_entity.type
_entity.pdbx_description
1 polymer ?
#
loop_
_entity_poly.entity_id
_entity_poly.type
_entity_poly.pdbx_seq_one_letter_code
_entity_poly.pdbx_strand_id
1 'polypeptide(L)'
;TGSNALTASNITNTWAINATNQGVINDGTIDEVNFVNFNILTGGALVDSFTLSLMDNITGLISGGASDDTLTLDTANQSVVIGTDISSIETVTGTGSNELTASNMVNTWVINATNQGVINDGTVDAVNFVNFNTLTGGSLVDNFTLTLMDNITGLI
;
A
#
# COMPACT_ATOMS: atom_id res chain seq x y z
N THR A 1 -1.82 3.46 24.16
CA THR A 1 -2.27 2.60 23.05
C THR A 1 -1.26 1.48 22.91
N GLY A 2 -1.70 0.22 22.90
CA GLY A 2 -0.79 -0.92 22.72
C GLY A 2 -0.49 -1.13 21.24
N SER A 3 0.70 -1.62 20.91
CA SER A 3 1.06 -2.04 19.57
C SER A 3 0.95 -3.56 19.51
N ASN A 4 0.02 -4.05 18.68
CA ASN A 4 -0.19 -5.48 18.45
C ASN A 4 0.16 -5.79 17.00
N ALA A 5 1.14 -6.66 16.82
CA ALA A 5 1.63 -7.08 15.51
C ALA A 5 1.16 -8.50 15.18
N LEU A 6 0.76 -8.72 13.94
CA LEU A 6 0.42 -10.03 13.39
C LEU A 6 1.27 -10.28 12.14
N THR A 7 2.02 -11.38 12.17
CA THR A 7 2.80 -11.84 11.03
C THR A 7 2.17 -13.11 10.48
N ALA A 8 1.92 -13.17 9.18
CA ALA A 8 1.38 -14.36 8.54
C ALA A 8 2.44 -15.45 8.33
N SER A 9 1.98 -16.62 7.90
CA SER A 9 2.84 -17.73 7.52
C SER A 9 3.63 -17.41 6.25
N ASN A 10 4.79 -18.06 6.07
CA ASN A 10 5.66 -17.91 4.89
C ASN A 10 5.11 -18.63 3.63
N ILE A 11 3.84 -18.39 3.32
CA ILE A 11 3.08 -18.89 2.18
C ILE A 11 2.32 -17.71 1.57
N THR A 12 1.56 -17.93 0.50
CA THR A 12 0.69 -16.88 -0.03
C THR A 12 -0.46 -16.63 0.94
N ASN A 13 -0.67 -15.39 1.36
CA ASN A 13 -1.81 -15.02 2.21
C ASN A 13 -2.66 -13.91 1.58
N THR A 14 -3.96 -13.99 1.81
CA THR A 14 -4.93 -12.94 1.48
C THR A 14 -5.50 -12.39 2.76
N TRP A 15 -5.46 -11.07 2.90
CA TRP A 15 -5.94 -10.33 4.05
C TRP A 15 -7.15 -9.49 3.66
N ALA A 16 -8.28 -9.75 4.31
CA ALA A 16 -9.49 -8.93 4.19
C ALA A 16 -9.69 -8.12 5.48
N ILE A 17 -9.35 -6.84 5.45
CA ILE A 17 -9.49 -5.92 6.59
C ILE A 17 -10.88 -5.26 6.50
N ASN A 18 -11.80 -5.72 7.34
CA ASN A 18 -13.21 -5.36 7.28
C ASN A 18 -13.65 -4.41 8.40
N ALA A 19 -12.78 -4.12 9.38
CA ALA A 19 -13.01 -3.17 10.45
C ALA A 19 -11.67 -2.66 11.00
N THR A 20 -11.72 -1.65 11.89
CA THR A 20 -10.51 -1.10 12.51
C THR A 20 -9.73 -2.17 13.27
N ASN A 21 -8.49 -2.42 12.84
CA ASN A 21 -7.53 -3.37 13.40
C ASN A 21 -8.08 -4.80 13.48
N GLN A 22 -8.96 -5.16 12.53
CA GLN A 22 -9.64 -6.44 12.47
C GLN A 22 -9.84 -6.89 11.03
N GLY A 23 -9.85 -8.20 10.84
CA GLY A 23 -10.13 -8.80 9.56
C GLY A 23 -9.97 -10.31 9.59
N VAL A 24 -9.74 -10.84 8.39
CA VAL A 24 -9.55 -12.25 8.13
C VAL A 24 -8.27 -12.45 7.32
N ILE A 25 -7.54 -13.52 7.63
CA ILE A 25 -6.43 -14.04 6.83
C ILE A 25 -6.87 -15.38 6.24
N ASN A 26 -6.65 -15.55 4.94
CA ASN A 26 -6.80 -16.81 4.23
C ASN A 26 -5.46 -17.18 3.57
N ASP A 27 -4.99 -18.40 3.76
CA ASP A 27 -3.71 -18.89 3.26
C ASP A 27 -3.85 -19.86 2.05
N GLY A 28 -4.96 -19.73 1.31
CA GLY A 28 -5.34 -20.62 0.22
C GLY A 28 -6.10 -21.87 0.66
N THR A 29 -6.38 -22.00 1.97
CA THR A 29 -7.24 -23.07 2.50
C THR A 29 -8.70 -22.62 2.63
N ILE A 30 -9.59 -23.56 2.97
CA ILE A 30 -11.02 -23.25 3.18
C ILE A 30 -11.27 -22.53 4.51
N ASP A 31 -10.32 -22.63 5.44
CA ASP A 31 -10.45 -22.09 6.78
C ASP A 31 -9.87 -20.68 6.83
N GLU A 32 -10.61 -19.79 7.47
CA GLU A 32 -10.28 -18.38 7.63
C GLU A 32 -9.84 -18.11 9.07
N VAL A 33 -8.75 -17.35 9.23
CA VAL A 33 -8.26 -16.93 10.55
C VAL A 33 -8.72 -15.50 10.81
N ASN A 34 -9.64 -15.34 11.77
CA ASN A 34 -10.05 -14.02 12.24
C ASN A 34 -8.97 -13.40 13.14
N PHE A 35 -8.66 -12.12 12.93
CA PHE A 35 -7.81 -11.34 13.82
C PHE A 35 -8.55 -10.11 14.34
N VAL A 36 -8.26 -9.70 15.57
CA VAL A 36 -8.88 -8.53 16.23
C VAL A 36 -7.86 -7.80 17.07
N ASN A 37 -7.89 -6.46 17.02
CA ASN A 37 -6.99 -5.55 17.71
C ASN A 37 -5.52 -5.65 17.26
N PHE A 38 -5.25 -6.04 16.01
CA PHE A 38 -3.90 -5.99 15.44
C PHE A 38 -3.78 -4.79 14.52
N ASN A 39 -2.94 -3.84 14.91
CA ASN A 39 -2.74 -2.59 14.20
C ASN A 39 -1.44 -2.57 13.37
N ILE A 40 -0.62 -3.61 13.47
CA ILE A 40 0.53 -3.83 12.60
C ILE A 40 0.36 -5.19 11.95
N LEU A 41 0.34 -5.22 10.62
CA LEU A 41 0.21 -6.43 9.82
C LEU A 41 1.49 -6.64 9.03
N THR A 42 1.98 -7.87 8.98
CA THR A 42 3.14 -8.26 8.19
C THR A 42 2.83 -9.54 7.44
N GLY A 43 2.99 -9.54 6.12
CA GLY A 43 2.89 -10.74 5.32
C GLY A 43 4.06 -11.70 5.55
N GLY A 44 4.13 -12.73 4.72
CA GLY A 44 5.10 -13.80 4.79
C GLY A 44 6.27 -13.61 3.82
N ALA A 45 6.75 -14.74 3.31
CA ALA A 45 7.86 -14.80 2.37
C ALA A 45 7.42 -14.96 0.90
N LEU A 46 6.16 -15.33 0.67
CA LEU A 46 5.56 -15.42 -0.66
C LEU A 46 4.56 -14.27 -0.81
N VAL A 47 3.95 -14.15 -1.99
CA VAL A 47 2.99 -13.09 -2.31
C VAL A 47 1.87 -12.98 -1.28
N ASP A 48 1.72 -11.79 -0.70
CA ASP A 48 0.64 -11.38 0.18
C ASP A 48 -0.26 -10.34 -0.51
N SER A 49 -1.56 -10.42 -0.26
CA SER A 49 -2.56 -9.50 -0.83
C SER A 49 -3.47 -8.93 0.24
N PHE A 50 -3.44 -7.61 0.41
CA PHE A 50 -4.21 -6.89 1.41
C PHE A 50 -5.35 -6.12 0.75
N THR A 51 -6.58 -6.27 1.26
CA THR A 51 -7.75 -5.53 0.79
C THR A 51 -8.46 -4.85 1.95
N LEU A 52 -8.73 -3.55 1.81
CA LEU A 52 -9.42 -2.74 2.82
C LEU A 52 -10.19 -1.59 2.19
N SER A 53 -11.32 -1.22 2.77
CA SER A 53 -12.08 -0.06 2.30
C SER A 53 -11.44 1.27 2.69
N LEU A 54 -10.99 1.36 3.95
CA LEU A 54 -10.38 2.56 4.51
C LEU A 54 -8.94 2.28 4.90
N MET A 55 -7.99 3.12 4.49
CA MET A 55 -6.58 3.00 4.88
C MET A 55 -6.45 3.07 6.42
N ASP A 56 -7.23 3.97 7.04
CA ASP A 56 -7.37 4.14 8.48
C ASP A 56 -7.93 2.91 9.23
N ASN A 57 -8.40 1.87 8.53
CA ASN A 57 -8.77 0.63 9.21
C ASN A 57 -7.56 -0.05 9.85
N ILE A 58 -6.33 0.16 9.36
CA ILE A 58 -5.13 -0.25 10.07
C ILE A 58 -4.46 1.01 10.60
N THR A 59 -4.50 1.19 11.93
CA THR A 59 -3.96 2.39 12.57
C THR A 59 -2.44 2.36 12.76
N GLY A 60 -1.77 1.45 12.07
CA GLY A 60 -0.33 1.28 12.06
C GLY A 60 0.11 0.80 10.69
N LEU A 61 1.19 0.02 10.64
CA LEU A 61 1.84 -0.34 9.39
C LEU A 61 1.29 -1.63 8.79
N ILE A 62 1.03 -1.63 7.49
CA ILE A 62 0.93 -2.84 6.67
C ILE A 62 2.29 -3.07 6.00
N SER A 63 2.87 -4.25 6.19
CA SER A 63 4.10 -4.67 5.51
C SER A 63 3.83 -5.92 4.69
N GLY A 64 4.16 -5.94 3.40
CA GLY A 64 3.95 -7.13 2.56
C GLY A 64 4.92 -8.26 2.90
N GLY A 65 6.17 -7.91 3.21
CA GLY A 65 7.20 -8.90 3.54
C GLY A 65 8.15 -9.08 2.36
N ALA A 66 8.21 -10.28 1.80
CA ALA A 66 9.05 -10.56 0.64
C ALA A 66 8.20 -11.12 -0.50
N SER A 67 8.71 -10.97 -1.73
CA SER A 67 7.98 -11.20 -3.00
C SER A 67 7.14 -9.98 -3.39
N ASP A 68 6.34 -10.12 -4.45
CA ASP A 68 5.55 -9.02 -5.01
C ASP A 68 4.19 -8.92 -4.29
N ASP A 69 4.10 -8.04 -3.31
CA ASP A 69 2.93 -7.89 -2.44
C ASP A 69 2.01 -6.77 -2.90
N THR A 70 0.72 -6.90 -2.58
CA THR A 70 -0.30 -5.97 -3.07
C THR A 70 -1.17 -5.39 -1.97
N LEU A 71 -1.51 -4.11 -2.12
CA LEU A 71 -2.55 -3.42 -1.34
C LEU A 71 -3.64 -2.93 -2.29
N THR A 72 -4.90 -3.26 -2.01
CA THR A 72 -6.07 -2.79 -2.75
C THR A 72 -7.03 -2.01 -1.84
N LEU A 73 -7.35 -0.78 -2.24
CA LEU A 73 -8.36 0.07 -1.62
C LEU A 73 -9.64 0.07 -2.47
N ASP A 74 -10.73 -0.46 -1.91
CA ASP A 74 -12.00 -0.64 -2.63
C ASP A 74 -12.95 0.56 -2.57
N THR A 75 -12.58 1.61 -1.84
CA THR A 75 -13.27 2.91 -1.85
C THR A 75 -12.35 4.05 -2.27
N ALA A 76 -12.96 5.17 -2.65
CA ALA A 76 -12.26 6.37 -3.10
C ALA A 76 -12.04 7.37 -1.96
N ASN A 77 -11.20 8.37 -2.23
CA ASN A 77 -10.77 9.43 -1.32
C ASN A 77 -9.85 8.94 -0.19
N GLN A 78 -8.98 8.00 -0.54
CA GLN A 78 -8.00 7.45 0.37
C GLN A 78 -6.69 8.21 0.27
N SER A 79 -6.01 8.34 1.41
CA SER A 79 -4.62 8.82 1.50
C SER A 79 -3.75 7.67 1.96
N VAL A 80 -2.60 7.49 1.29
CA VAL A 80 -1.62 6.46 1.61
C VAL A 80 -0.25 7.11 1.71
N VAL A 81 0.47 6.86 2.80
CA VAL A 81 1.81 7.37 3.06
C VAL A 81 2.80 6.22 3.10
N ILE A 82 3.72 6.16 2.12
CA ILE A 82 4.78 5.14 2.07
C ILE A 82 5.73 5.33 3.25
N GLY A 83 6.03 4.24 3.96
CA GLY A 83 6.84 4.21 5.17
C GLY A 83 6.09 4.52 6.46
N THR A 84 4.83 4.98 6.38
CA THR A 84 3.97 5.17 7.56
C THR A 84 2.81 4.17 7.55
N ASP A 85 2.06 4.13 6.45
CA ASP A 85 0.90 3.25 6.28
C ASP A 85 1.30 1.91 5.64
N ILE A 86 2.23 1.96 4.69
CA ILE A 86 2.71 0.79 3.95
C ILE A 86 4.24 0.69 3.88
N SER A 87 4.75 -0.54 3.79
CA SER A 87 6.15 -0.87 3.51
C SER A 87 6.24 -2.22 2.80
N SER A 88 7.26 -2.47 1.96
CA SER A 88 7.38 -3.74 1.23
C SER A 88 6.07 -4.13 0.54
N ILE A 89 5.48 -3.18 -0.18
CA ILE A 89 4.28 -3.38 -1.01
C ILE A 89 4.66 -2.91 -2.40
N GLU A 90 4.74 -3.84 -3.35
CA GLU A 90 5.23 -3.59 -4.70
C GLU A 90 4.11 -3.03 -5.59
N THR A 91 2.84 -3.23 -5.21
CA THR A 91 1.69 -2.64 -5.91
C THR A 91 0.63 -2.13 -4.95
N VAL A 92 0.28 -0.84 -5.07
CA VAL A 92 -0.88 -0.24 -4.41
C VAL A 92 -1.92 0.21 -5.44
N THR A 93 -3.14 -0.29 -5.30
CA THR A 93 -4.25 0.00 -6.21
C THR A 93 -5.40 0.65 -5.45
N GLY A 94 -5.79 1.85 -5.86
CA GLY A 94 -6.99 2.52 -5.37
C GLY A 94 -8.19 2.37 -6.30
N THR A 95 -9.33 2.87 -5.85
CA THR A 95 -10.52 3.09 -6.68
C THR A 95 -10.87 4.58 -6.66
N GLY A 96 -11.28 5.15 -7.80
CA GLY A 96 -11.66 6.57 -7.88
C GLY A 96 -10.48 7.52 -7.69
N SER A 97 -10.64 8.53 -6.82
CA SER A 97 -9.64 9.58 -6.56
C SER A 97 -8.87 9.30 -5.27
N ASN A 98 -7.55 9.18 -5.32
CA ASN A 98 -6.72 8.90 -4.13
C ASN A 98 -5.44 9.77 -4.09
N GLU A 99 -4.84 9.88 -2.92
CA GLU A 99 -3.56 10.54 -2.67
C GLU A 99 -2.49 9.54 -2.26
N LEU A 100 -1.31 9.62 -2.89
CA LEU A 100 -0.12 8.88 -2.51
C LEU A 100 0.97 9.85 -2.08
N THR A 101 1.40 9.74 -0.83
CA THR A 101 2.54 10.47 -0.29
C THR A 101 3.76 9.56 -0.24
N ALA A 102 4.89 10.03 -0.77
CA ALA A 102 6.14 9.29 -0.72
C ALA A 102 6.72 9.18 0.70
N SER A 103 7.71 8.28 0.84
CA SER A 103 8.53 8.23 2.04
C SER A 103 9.41 9.49 2.16
N ASN A 104 9.89 9.77 3.37
CA ASN A 104 10.80 10.89 3.67
C ASN A 104 12.25 10.64 3.18
N MET A 105 12.40 10.12 1.97
CA MET A 105 13.64 9.80 1.29
C MET A 105 13.74 10.55 -0.04
N VAL A 106 14.84 10.37 -0.79
CA VAL A 106 14.91 10.90 -2.15
C VAL A 106 14.07 10.00 -3.04
N ASN A 107 13.01 10.54 -3.65
CA ASN A 107 12.09 9.77 -4.46
C ASN A 107 12.20 10.14 -5.94
N THR A 108 12.04 9.13 -6.79
CA THR A 108 11.86 9.28 -8.23
C THR A 108 10.51 8.72 -8.62
N TRP A 109 9.69 9.56 -9.25
CA TRP A 109 8.37 9.23 -9.73
C TRP A 109 8.38 9.17 -11.25
N VAL A 110 7.96 8.04 -11.80
CA VAL A 110 7.70 7.87 -13.23
C VAL A 110 6.20 7.66 -13.41
N ILE A 111 5.51 8.71 -13.83
CA ILE A 111 4.09 8.63 -14.17
C ILE A 111 3.99 8.23 -15.64
N ASN A 112 3.49 7.03 -15.91
CA ASN A 112 3.50 6.41 -17.23
C ASN A 112 2.13 6.18 -17.85
N ALA A 113 1.07 6.40 -17.08
CA ALA A 113 -0.32 6.39 -17.52
C ALA A 113 -1.16 7.30 -16.61
N THR A 114 -2.41 7.55 -16.99
CA THR A 114 -3.32 8.36 -16.18
C THR A 114 -3.50 7.75 -14.78
N ASN A 115 -3.14 8.54 -13.76
CA ASN A 115 -3.18 8.23 -12.34
C ASN A 115 -2.42 6.96 -11.96
N GLN A 116 -1.34 6.69 -12.70
CA GLN A 116 -0.57 5.44 -12.65
C GLN A 116 0.91 5.66 -12.90
N GLY A 117 1.73 4.89 -12.20
CA GLY A 117 3.17 4.98 -12.37
C GLY A 117 3.93 4.14 -11.37
N VAL A 118 5.21 4.48 -11.24
CA VAL A 118 6.15 3.82 -10.34
C VAL A 118 6.84 4.89 -9.51
N ILE A 119 6.94 4.66 -8.20
CA ILE A 119 7.81 5.41 -7.31
C ILE A 119 8.95 4.52 -6.84
N ASN A 120 10.16 5.07 -6.82
CA ASN A 120 11.34 4.43 -6.25
C ASN A 120 12.05 5.42 -5.33
N ASP A 121 12.39 5.00 -4.11
CA ASP A 121 13.03 5.81 -3.08
C ASP A 121 14.55 5.55 -2.93
N GLY A 122 15.12 4.86 -3.92
CA GLY A 122 16.52 4.43 -3.93
C GLY A 122 16.79 3.15 -3.14
N THR A 123 15.77 2.52 -2.57
CA THR A 123 15.87 1.20 -1.92
C THR A 123 15.56 0.06 -2.90
N VAL A 124 15.41 -1.16 -2.38
CA VAL A 124 15.36 -2.39 -3.19
C VAL A 124 14.05 -2.51 -3.98
N ASP A 125 12.94 -2.00 -3.45
CA ASP A 125 11.60 -2.28 -3.98
C ASP A 125 10.93 -0.98 -4.46
N ALA A 126 10.57 -0.96 -5.74
CA ALA A 126 9.78 0.12 -6.32
C ALA A 126 8.28 -0.17 -6.10
N VAL A 127 7.49 0.88 -5.87
CA VAL A 127 6.04 0.74 -5.69
C VAL A 127 5.34 1.16 -6.97
N ASN A 128 4.61 0.22 -7.58
CA ASN A 128 3.66 0.51 -8.63
C ASN A 128 2.39 1.07 -8.01
N PHE A 129 1.91 2.23 -8.48
CA PHE A 129 0.68 2.82 -8.01
C PHE A 129 -0.36 2.89 -9.12
N VAL A 130 -1.61 2.62 -8.77
CA VAL A 130 -2.76 2.63 -9.70
C VAL A 130 -3.94 3.38 -9.09
N ASN A 131 -4.54 4.28 -9.87
CA ASN A 131 -5.65 5.17 -9.47
C ASN A 131 -5.30 6.11 -8.30
N PHE A 132 -4.12 6.74 -8.38
CA PHE A 132 -3.72 7.83 -7.49
C PHE A 132 -3.60 9.13 -8.28
N ASN A 133 -4.45 10.09 -7.93
CA ASN A 133 -4.68 11.32 -8.69
C ASN A 133 -3.94 12.49 -8.07
N THR A 134 -3.54 12.39 -6.80
CA THR A 134 -2.71 13.36 -6.12
C THR A 134 -1.45 12.67 -5.67
N LEU A 135 -0.29 13.19 -6.07
CA LEU A 135 1.01 12.66 -5.68
C LEU A 135 1.71 13.74 -4.84
N THR A 136 2.12 13.37 -3.63
CA THR A 136 2.80 14.27 -2.70
C THR A 136 4.20 13.74 -2.42
N GLY A 137 5.21 14.59 -2.62
CA GLY A 137 6.60 14.26 -2.30
C GLY A 137 6.86 14.06 -0.80
N GLY A 138 8.01 13.50 -0.47
CA GLY A 138 8.51 13.39 0.89
C GLY A 138 9.19 14.68 1.37
N SER A 139 9.92 14.58 2.48
CA SER A 139 10.68 15.72 3.02
C SER A 139 12.03 15.98 2.35
N LEU A 140 12.55 15.03 1.56
CA LEU A 140 13.78 15.19 0.78
C LEU A 140 13.44 15.54 -0.68
N VAL A 141 14.32 15.20 -1.63
CA VAL A 141 14.13 15.57 -3.04
C VAL A 141 13.19 14.59 -3.72
N ASP A 142 12.16 15.10 -4.38
CA ASP A 142 11.22 14.33 -5.19
C ASP A 142 11.31 14.75 -6.66
N ASN A 143 11.68 13.80 -7.53
CA ASN A 143 11.79 14.05 -8.97
C ASN A 143 10.61 13.41 -9.71
N PHE A 144 9.78 14.23 -10.36
CA PHE A 144 8.63 13.76 -11.12
C PHE A 144 8.90 13.77 -12.63
N THR A 145 8.74 12.61 -13.27
CA THR A 145 8.84 12.44 -14.73
C THR A 145 7.49 12.00 -15.28
N LEU A 146 6.91 12.79 -16.18
CA LEU A 146 5.66 12.49 -16.87
C LEU A 146 5.96 12.02 -18.29
N THR A 147 5.53 10.82 -18.67
CA THR A 147 5.75 10.29 -20.03
C THR A 147 4.65 10.64 -21.03
N LEU A 148 3.48 11.11 -20.59
CA LEU A 148 2.33 11.54 -21.40
C LEU A 148 1.72 12.83 -20.81
N MET A 149 0.93 13.55 -21.62
CA MET A 149 0.40 14.88 -21.26
C MET A 149 -0.80 14.87 -20.29
N ASP A 150 -1.49 13.73 -20.10
CA ASP A 150 -2.69 13.59 -19.24
C ASP A 150 -2.49 12.55 -18.12
N ASN A 151 -1.30 12.57 -17.54
CA ASN A 151 -0.84 11.54 -16.63
C ASN A 151 -1.40 11.66 -15.20
N ILE A 152 -1.73 12.86 -14.73
CA ILE A 152 -2.31 13.08 -13.40
C ILE A 152 -3.49 14.05 -13.53
N THR A 153 -4.65 13.66 -12.99
CA THR A 153 -5.86 14.50 -13.02
C THR A 153 -6.02 15.39 -11.78
N GLY A 154 -5.19 15.19 -10.75
CA GLY A 154 -5.14 16.03 -9.54
C GLY A 154 -3.85 16.85 -9.48
N LEU A 155 -3.18 16.86 -8.31
CA LEU A 155 -1.99 17.67 -8.04
C LEU A 155 -0.72 16.82 -7.98
N ILE A 156 0.40 17.41 -8.40
CA ILE A 156 1.77 16.99 -8.14
C ILE A 156 2.48 18.15 -7.45
#